data_AF-A0A967TLZ8-F1
#
_entry.id   AF-A0A967TLZ8-F1
#
_cell.length_a   1.000
_cell.length_b   1.000
_cell.length_c   1.000
_cell.angle_alpha   90.00
_cell.angle_beta   90.00
_cell.angle_gamma   90.00
#
_symmetry.space_group_name_H-M   'P 1'
#
loop_
_entity.id
_entity.type
_entity.pdbx_description
1 polymer ?
#
loop_
_entity_poly.entity_id
_entity_poly.type
_entity_poly.pdbx_seq_one_letter_code
_entity_poly.pdbx_strand_id
1 'polypeptide(L)'
;LARSLAGQAAVSIENGRLYRDIENLFEGFIKAAVTAIDQRDPTTSGHSVRVTELTMGLAEVVNEQDEGRFADVHFTEEEMKQLRYAGLLHDFGKVGVREEILVKQKKLPPGMWERLVARF
;
A
#
# COMPACT_ATOMS: atom_id res chain seq x y z
N LEU A 1 2.92 1.48 47.35
CA LEU A 1 3.44 2.35 46.26
C LEU A 1 4.23 1.54 45.22
N ALA A 2 5.40 0.97 45.55
CA ALA A 2 6.22 0.21 44.57
C ALA A 2 5.46 -0.90 43.82
N ARG A 3 4.62 -1.69 44.51
CA ARG A 3 3.82 -2.76 43.88
C ARG A 3 2.73 -2.24 42.92
N SER A 4 2.15 -1.09 43.22
CA SER A 4 1.14 -0.44 42.37
C SER A 4 1.79 0.18 41.12
N LEU A 5 2.95 0.81 41.27
CA LEU A 5 3.77 1.29 40.15
C LEU A 5 4.24 0.15 39.24
N ALA A 6 4.71 -0.96 39.83
CA ALA A 6 5.09 -2.15 39.06
C ALA A 6 3.90 -2.75 38.29
N GLY A 7 2.70 -2.77 38.89
CA GLY A 7 1.48 -3.20 38.20
C GLY A 7 1.12 -2.32 37.01
N GLN A 8 1.20 -0.99 37.15
CA GLN A 8 0.96 -0.05 36.05
C GLN A 8 2.00 -0.19 34.92
N ALA A 9 3.29 -0.31 35.28
CA ALA A 9 4.35 -0.55 34.30
C ALA A 9 4.12 -1.85 33.51
N ALA A 10 3.70 -2.94 34.19
CA ALA A 10 3.39 -4.21 33.53
C ALA A 10 2.24 -4.07 32.52
N VAL A 11 1.17 -3.35 32.88
CA VAL A 11 0.04 -3.07 31.98
C VAL A 11 0.49 -2.25 30.76
N SER A 12 1.30 -1.22 30.94
CA SER A 12 1.81 -0.41 29.82
C SER A 12 2.69 -1.24 28.87
N ILE A 13 3.53 -2.13 29.41
CA ILE A 13 4.36 -3.04 28.59
C ILE A 13 3.48 -4.00 27.80
N GLU A 14 2.48 -4.63 28.44
CA GLU A 14 1.58 -5.57 27.77
C GLU A 14 0.74 -4.88 26.69
N ASN A 15 0.23 -3.67 26.97
CA ASN A 15 -0.46 -2.87 25.96
C ASN A 15 0.44 -2.58 24.76
N GLY A 16 1.68 -2.15 24.99
CA GLY A 16 2.65 -1.93 23.91
C GLY A 16 2.93 -3.20 23.10
N ARG A 17 2.91 -4.38 23.73
CA ARG A 17 3.05 -5.68 23.05
C ARG A 17 1.82 -5.98 22.19
N LEU A 18 0.61 -5.82 22.74
CA LEU A 18 -0.64 -6.04 22.02
C LEU A 18 -0.77 -5.12 20.80
N TYR A 19 -0.38 -3.84 20.92
CA TYR A 19 -0.36 -2.92 19.78
C TYR A 19 0.56 -3.41 18.66
N ARG A 20 1.78 -3.87 18.99
CA ARG A 20 2.71 -4.44 18.00
C ARG A 20 2.15 -5.71 17.36
N ASP A 21 1.48 -6.56 18.13
CA ASP A 21 0.88 -7.79 17.60
C ASP A 21 -0.25 -7.47 16.61
N ILE A 22 -1.09 -6.48 16.90
CA ILE A 22 -2.14 -6.00 15.98
C ILE A 22 -1.52 -5.44 14.70
N GLU A 23 -0.48 -4.63 14.83
CA GLU A 23 0.24 -4.05 13.69
C GLU A 23 0.84 -5.14 12.79
N ASN A 24 1.53 -6.12 13.38
CA ASN A 24 2.10 -7.26 12.64
C ASN A 24 1.02 -8.10 11.95
N LEU A 25 -0.11 -8.35 12.62
CA LEU A 25 -1.23 -9.07 12.05
C LEU A 25 -1.81 -8.33 10.84
N PHE A 26 -1.97 -7.01 10.96
CA PHE A 26 -2.47 -6.16 9.89
C PHE A 26 -1.51 -6.13 8.69
N GLU A 27 -0.21 -6.00 8.93
CA GLU A 27 0.79 -6.09 7.85
C GLU A 27 0.78 -7.44 7.15
N GLY A 28 0.68 -8.53 7.91
CA GLY A 28 0.55 -9.88 7.37
C GLY A 28 -0.70 -10.03 6.50
N PHE A 29 -1.83 -9.48 6.95
CA PHE A 29 -3.07 -9.46 6.18
C PHE A 29 -2.92 -8.70 4.86
N ILE A 30 -2.32 -7.50 4.88
CA ILE A 30 -2.08 -6.71 3.66
C ILE A 30 -1.24 -7.49 2.66
N LYS A 31 -0.11 -8.07 3.10
CA LYS A 31 0.78 -8.86 2.23
C LYS A 31 0.05 -10.07 1.63
N ALA A 32 -0.75 -10.77 2.41
CA ALA A 32 -1.53 -11.90 1.94
C ALA A 32 -2.60 -11.47 0.92
N ALA A 33 -3.29 -10.35 1.16
CA ALA A 33 -4.29 -9.79 0.27
C ALA A 33 -3.71 -9.39 -1.08
N VAL A 34 -2.58 -8.67 -1.09
CA VAL A 34 -1.87 -8.30 -2.32
C VAL A 34 -1.44 -9.54 -3.11
N THR A 35 -0.83 -10.50 -2.43
CA THR A 35 -0.40 -11.76 -3.05
C THR A 35 -1.57 -12.51 -3.71
N ALA A 36 -2.72 -12.56 -3.04
CA ALA A 36 -3.91 -13.23 -3.56
C ALA A 36 -4.49 -12.54 -4.80
N ILE A 37 -4.49 -11.20 -4.84
CA ILE A 37 -4.93 -10.43 -6.02
C ILE A 37 -3.98 -10.64 -7.20
N ASP A 38 -2.68 -10.54 -6.97
CA ASP A 38 -1.65 -10.72 -8.00
C ASP A 38 -1.68 -12.13 -8.62
N GLN A 39 -2.09 -13.15 -7.86
CA GLN A 39 -2.29 -14.51 -8.39
C GLN A 39 -3.47 -14.62 -9.35
N ARG A 40 -4.50 -13.79 -9.20
CA ARG A 40 -5.67 -13.77 -10.09
C ARG A 40 -5.44 -12.97 -11.36
N ASP A 41 -4.51 -12.03 -11.35
CA ASP A 41 -4.08 -11.27 -12.53
C ASP A 41 -2.57 -11.44 -12.76
N PRO A 42 -2.14 -12.57 -13.35
CA PRO A 42 -0.71 -12.84 -13.56
C PRO A 42 -0.02 -11.77 -14.40
N THR A 43 -0.77 -11.05 -15.25
CA THR A 43 -0.22 -10.02 -16.12
C THR A 43 0.25 -8.79 -15.36
N THR A 44 -0.25 -8.58 -14.15
CA THR A 44 0.14 -7.47 -13.27
C THR A 44 0.89 -7.92 -12.02
N SER A 45 1.41 -9.15 -11.98
CA SER A 45 2.13 -9.66 -10.80
C SER A 45 3.27 -8.72 -10.34
N GLY A 46 3.30 -8.44 -9.04
CA GLY A 46 4.24 -7.52 -8.40
C GLY A 46 4.03 -6.04 -8.74
N HIS A 47 2.97 -5.68 -9.48
CA HIS A 47 2.67 -4.30 -9.86
C HIS A 47 2.47 -3.41 -8.64
N SER A 48 1.60 -3.83 -7.72
CA SER A 48 1.28 -3.06 -6.51
C SER A 48 2.52 -2.80 -5.66
N VAL A 49 3.45 -3.76 -5.59
CA VAL A 49 4.74 -3.59 -4.90
C VAL A 49 5.59 -2.53 -5.59
N ARG A 50 5.81 -2.63 -6.91
CA ARG A 50 6.60 -1.65 -7.66
C ARG A 50 6.02 -0.23 -7.61
N VAL A 51 4.69 -0.10 -7.73
CA VAL A 51 4.00 1.19 -7.60
C VAL A 51 4.20 1.76 -6.21
N THR A 52 4.09 0.93 -5.18
CA THR A 52 4.32 1.36 -3.79
C THR A 52 5.76 1.84 -3.59
N GLU A 53 6.76 1.08 -4.06
CA GLU A 53 8.18 1.45 -3.95
C GLU A 53 8.46 2.80 -4.62
N LEU A 54 7.96 3.01 -5.84
CA LEU A 54 8.10 4.29 -6.55
C LEU A 54 7.40 5.45 -5.81
N THR A 55 6.21 5.18 -5.27
CA THR A 55 5.44 6.18 -4.51
C THR A 55 6.15 6.58 -3.23
N MET A 56 6.69 5.59 -2.49
CA MET A 56 7.43 5.85 -1.26
C MET A 56 8.73 6.59 -1.53
N GLY A 57 9.50 6.20 -2.56
CA GLY A 57 10.72 6.92 -2.93
C GLY A 57 10.44 8.37 -3.34
N LEU A 58 9.32 8.64 -4.04
CA LEU A 58 8.90 10.00 -4.34
C LEU A 58 8.52 10.77 -3.06
N ALA A 59 7.77 10.14 -2.16
CA ALA A 59 7.34 10.77 -0.91
C ALA A 59 8.52 11.09 0.01
N GLU A 60 9.53 10.23 0.08
CA GLU A 60 10.78 10.46 0.81
C GLU A 60 11.52 11.69 0.25
N VAL A 61 11.72 11.76 -1.07
CA VAL A 61 12.36 12.91 -1.71
C VAL A 61 11.57 14.20 -1.48
N VAL A 62 10.23 14.14 -1.52
CA VAL A 62 9.37 15.29 -1.20
C VAL A 62 9.54 15.71 0.26
N ASN A 63 9.59 14.76 1.19
CA ASN A 63 9.76 15.02 2.62
C ASN A 63 11.08 15.71 2.98
N GLU A 64 12.13 15.45 2.22
CA GLU A 64 13.47 16.02 2.39
C GLU A 64 13.62 17.40 1.71
N GLN A 65 12.61 17.89 0.98
CA GLN A 65 12.67 19.18 0.31
C GLN A 65 12.28 20.32 1.26
N ASP A 66 13.24 21.17 1.62
CA ASP A 66 12.99 22.40 2.40
C ASP A 66 12.83 23.65 1.52
N GLU A 67 12.96 23.51 0.19
CA GLU A 67 12.91 24.61 -0.78
C GLU A 67 12.16 24.22 -2.07
N GLY A 68 11.65 25.23 -2.79
CA GLY A 68 10.98 25.04 -4.08
C GLY A 68 9.51 24.64 -3.97
N ARG A 69 8.98 23.93 -4.97
CA ARG A 69 7.54 23.67 -5.11
C ARG A 69 6.95 22.83 -3.98
N PHE A 70 7.76 22.02 -3.31
CA PHE A 70 7.32 21.07 -2.30
C PHE A 70 7.79 21.40 -0.88
N ALA A 71 8.35 22.60 -0.66
CA ALA A 71 8.90 23.01 0.64
C ALA A 71 7.90 22.95 1.81
N ASP A 72 6.60 23.08 1.52
CA ASP A 72 5.53 23.05 2.53
C ASP A 72 4.89 21.66 2.69
N VAL A 73 5.45 20.62 2.05
CA VAL A 73 4.87 19.26 2.04
C VAL A 73 5.75 18.33 2.88
N HIS A 74 5.27 17.99 4.07
CA HIS A 74 5.88 16.98 4.92
C HIS A 74 4.85 15.97 5.42
N PHE A 75 5.20 14.71 5.34
CA PHE A 75 4.49 13.55 5.82
C PHE A 75 5.11 13.10 7.14
N THR A 76 4.26 12.88 8.14
CA THR A 76 4.62 12.17 9.37
C THR A 76 4.94 10.70 9.10
N GLU A 77 5.59 10.02 10.04
CA GLU A 77 5.82 8.56 9.95
C GLU A 77 4.50 7.79 9.78
N GLU A 78 3.43 8.25 10.42
CA GLU A 78 2.10 7.65 10.29
C GLU A 78 1.55 7.83 8.87
N GLU A 79 1.65 9.02 8.29
CA GLU A 79 1.20 9.29 6.92
C GLU A 79 2.03 8.52 5.89
N MET A 80 3.35 8.39 6.09
CA MET A 80 4.22 7.56 5.25
C MET A 80 3.79 6.09 5.29
N LYS A 81 3.45 5.58 6.48
CA LYS A 81 2.93 4.22 6.64
C LYS A 81 1.57 4.05 5.97
N GLN A 82 0.66 5.01 6.10
CA GLN A 82 -0.63 5.01 5.42
C GLN A 82 -0.47 5.03 3.90
N LEU A 83 0.45 5.85 3.38
CA LEU A 83 0.75 5.94 1.96
C LEU A 83 1.26 4.60 1.41
N ARG A 84 2.16 3.93 2.16
CA ARG A 84 2.63 2.58 1.82
C ARG A 84 1.48 1.58 1.72
N TYR A 85 0.56 1.58 2.70
CA TYR A 85 -0.59 0.67 2.67
C TYR A 85 -1.57 1.00 1.54
N ALA A 86 -1.78 2.28 1.24
CA ALA A 86 -2.61 2.72 0.12
C ALA A 86 -2.03 2.22 -1.22
N GLY A 87 -0.72 2.34 -1.43
CA GLY A 87 -0.05 1.83 -2.63
C GLY A 87 -0.22 0.32 -2.80
N LEU A 88 -0.05 -0.44 -1.71
CA LEU A 88 -0.21 -1.90 -1.74
C LEU A 88 -1.65 -2.32 -2.05
N LEU A 89 -2.63 -1.63 -1.46
CA LEU A 89 -4.04 -2.01 -1.52
C LEU A 89 -4.85 -1.31 -2.62
N HIS A 90 -4.27 -0.41 -3.42
CA HIS A 90 -5.02 0.41 -4.37
C HIS A 90 -5.92 -0.41 -5.32
N ASP A 91 -5.45 -1.60 -5.70
CA ASP A 91 -6.13 -2.53 -6.61
C ASP A 91 -6.87 -3.68 -5.90
N PHE A 92 -6.93 -3.67 -4.56
CA PHE A 92 -7.57 -4.74 -3.78
C PHE A 92 -9.04 -4.96 -4.16
N GLY A 93 -9.73 -3.91 -4.63
CA GLY A 93 -11.12 -3.99 -5.11
C GLY A 93 -11.33 -5.01 -6.24
N LYS A 94 -10.27 -5.43 -6.94
CA LYS A 94 -10.32 -6.52 -7.93
C LYS A 94 -10.77 -7.86 -7.34
N VAL A 95 -10.72 -8.04 -6.01
CA VAL A 95 -11.22 -9.26 -5.33
C VAL A 95 -12.66 -9.58 -5.71
N GLY A 96 -13.51 -8.55 -5.86
CA GLY A 96 -14.93 -8.72 -6.18
C GLY A 96 -15.24 -8.85 -7.69
N VAL A 97 -14.23 -8.71 -8.55
CA VAL A 97 -14.41 -8.75 -10.00
C VAL A 97 -14.45 -10.21 -10.47
N ARG A 98 -15.44 -10.53 -11.31
CA ARG A 98 -15.57 -11.87 -11.92
C ARG A 98 -14.37 -12.16 -12.82
N GLU A 99 -13.92 -13.40 -12.80
CA GLU A 99 -12.73 -13.84 -13.54
C GLU A 99 -12.84 -13.54 -15.03
N GLU A 100 -14.00 -13.80 -15.67
CA GLU A 100 -14.18 -13.55 -17.11
C GLU A 100 -14.03 -12.07 -17.51
N ILE A 101 -14.25 -11.15 -16.55
CA ILE A 101 -14.08 -9.71 -16.75
C ILE A 101 -12.63 -9.31 -16.50
N LEU A 102 -11.99 -9.90 -15.48
CA LEU A 102 -10.62 -9.63 -15.10
C LEU A 102 -9.64 -10.01 -16.23
N VAL A 103 -9.80 -11.20 -16.81
CA VAL A 103 -8.92 -11.74 -17.87
C VAL A 103 -9.33 -11.35 -19.29
N LYS A 104 -10.32 -10.47 -19.46
CA LYS A 104 -10.85 -10.12 -20.79
C LYS A 104 -9.79 -9.42 -21.65
N GLN A 105 -9.25 -10.16 -22.62
CA GLN A 105 -8.13 -9.72 -23.47
C GLN A 105 -8.46 -8.61 -24.48
N LYS A 106 -9.74 -8.46 -24.89
CA LYS A 106 -10.16 -7.46 -25.89
C LYS A 106 -11.02 -6.38 -25.24
N LYS A 107 -10.37 -5.41 -24.59
CA LYS A 107 -11.00 -4.20 -24.04
C LYS A 107 -11.09 -3.07 -25.06
N LEU A 108 -10.23 -3.08 -26.08
CA LEU A 108 -10.21 -2.05 -27.12
C LEU A 108 -11.12 -2.44 -28.30
N PRO A 109 -12.04 -1.55 -28.71
CA PRO A 109 -12.77 -1.69 -29.96
C PRO A 109 -11.80 -1.76 -31.16
N PRO A 110 -12.18 -2.43 -32.26
CA PRO A 110 -11.40 -2.42 -33.50
C PRO A 110 -11.06 -0.97 -33.92
N GLY A 111 -9.81 -0.71 -34.34
CA GLY A 111 -9.36 0.62 -34.75
C GLY A 111 -8.81 1.51 -33.62
N MET A 112 -9.02 1.15 -32.34
CA MET A 112 -8.52 1.96 -31.21
C MET A 112 -7.06 1.65 -30.86
N TRP A 113 -6.59 0.44 -31.14
CA TRP A 113 -5.19 0.06 -30.95
C TRP A 113 -4.27 0.85 -31.89
N GLU A 114 -4.62 0.95 -33.17
CA GLU A 114 -3.86 1.75 -34.15
C GLU A 114 -3.82 3.23 -33.76
N ARG A 115 -4.91 3.77 -33.21
CA ARG A 115 -4.97 5.15 -32.73
C ARG A 115 -4.11 5.40 -31.49
N LEU A 116 -3.99 4.42 -30.60
CA LEU A 116 -3.17 4.55 -29.40
C LEU A 116 -1.68 4.50 -29.74
N VAL A 117 -1.29 3.58 -30.63
CA VAL A 117 0.09 3.48 -31.13
C VAL A 117 0.49 4.73 -31.92
N ALA A 118 -0.41 5.32 -32.70
CA ALA A 118 -0.13 6.55 -33.45
C ALA A 118 0.02 7.81 -32.57
N ARG A 119 -0.26 7.72 -31.27
CA ARG A 119 -0.23 8.86 -30.33
C ARG A 119 1.09 8.99 -29.56
N PHE A 120 1.94 7.97 -29.64
CA PHE A 120 3.29 7.90 -29.06
C PHE A 120 4.30 7.68 -30.18
#